data_AF-A0A0F9R542-F1
#
_entry.id   AF-A0A0F9R542-F1
#
_cell.length_a   1.000
_cell.length_b   1.000
_cell.length_c   1.000
_cell.angle_alpha   90.00
_cell.angle_beta   90.00
_cell.angle_gamma   90.00
#
_symmetry.space_group_name_H-M   'P 1'
#
loop_
_entity.id
_entity.type
_entity.pdbx_description
1 polymer ?
#
loop_
_entity_poly.entity_id
_entity_poly.type
_entity_poly.pdbx_seq_one_letter_code
_entity_poly.pdbx_strand_id
1 'polypeptide(L)'
;MILNIIYIDVYFIIALLLFVTYFITFSIFGSIGFLIFSKKRPAKGNKISFVLISFALGVCIHMIYSFIIIYFQIFNFFTIYLPFIIIDICFIIYSFKKSNLRLKDRIKAVRGKKIILLLKNNYPKFLIIAIIFALLYIFQMFIIRQRVSYPGFDPYLWFGEIWSIHKHSSFNFDIVNVYPTGFVLFTSSIISFNDNYIIAYFFCKYLPIFLSAINLIALYEILKFFFKKKIIIFCALLIFLSNQYYFYRFSMLLPSTLSTMLG
;
A
#
# COMPACT_ATOMS: atom_id res chain seq x y z
N MET A 1 -21.80 17.57 -15.58
CA MET A 1 -21.14 16.26 -15.70
C MET A 1 -21.39 15.48 -14.42
N ILE A 2 -22.55 14.82 -14.33
CA ILE A 2 -22.92 13.95 -13.21
C ILE A 2 -22.20 12.63 -13.44
N LEU A 3 -20.89 12.59 -13.18
CA LEU A 3 -20.29 11.32 -12.78
C LEU A 3 -20.95 11.04 -11.43
N ASN A 4 -21.98 10.20 -11.45
CA ASN A 4 -22.87 9.98 -10.32
C ASN A 4 -22.02 9.78 -9.06
N ILE A 5 -22.26 10.55 -7.99
CA ILE A 5 -21.49 10.49 -6.74
C ILE A 5 -21.36 9.03 -6.24
N ILE A 6 -22.36 8.22 -6.57
CA ILE A 6 -22.42 6.76 -6.37
C ILE A 6 -21.18 6.03 -6.95
N TYR A 7 -20.69 6.41 -8.13
CA TYR A 7 -19.52 5.78 -8.75
C TYR A 7 -18.21 6.13 -8.06
N ILE A 8 -18.10 7.31 -7.44
CA ILE A 8 -16.88 7.72 -6.70
C ILE A 8 -16.60 6.73 -5.57
N ASP A 9 -17.64 6.37 -4.81
CA ASP A 9 -17.53 5.41 -3.71
C ASP A 9 -17.25 3.97 -4.23
N VAL A 10 -17.82 3.59 -5.37
CA VAL A 10 -17.50 2.31 -6.04
C VAL A 10 -16.03 2.24 -6.46
N TYR A 11 -15.50 3.30 -7.09
CA TYR A 11 -14.09 3.36 -7.46
C TYR A 11 -13.17 3.33 -6.24
N PHE A 12 -13.59 3.90 -5.10
CA PHE A 12 -12.84 3.80 -3.85
C PHE A 12 -12.76 2.34 -3.37
N ILE A 13 -13.88 1.61 -3.40
CA ILE A 13 -13.90 0.18 -3.01
C ILE A 13 -12.99 -0.64 -3.94
N ILE A 14 -13.05 -0.41 -5.25
CA ILE A 14 -12.16 -1.07 -6.21
C ILE A 14 -10.70 -0.75 -5.89
N ALA A 15 -10.37 0.52 -5.66
CA ALA A 15 -9.01 0.93 -5.35
C ALA A 15 -8.50 0.33 -4.03
N LEU A 16 -9.35 0.26 -3.01
CA LEU A 16 -9.05 -0.39 -1.74
C LEU A 16 -8.77 -1.89 -1.93
N LEU A 17 -9.60 -2.59 -2.72
CA LEU A 17 -9.39 -4.01 -3.00
C LEU A 17 -8.07 -4.26 -3.73
N LEU A 18 -7.76 -3.45 -4.75
CA LEU A 18 -6.48 -3.53 -5.48
C LEU A 18 -5.29 -3.31 -4.53
N PHE A 19 -5.34 -2.25 -3.73
CA PHE A 19 -4.27 -1.94 -2.79
C PHE A 19 -4.09 -3.01 -1.72
N VAL A 20 -5.18 -3.53 -1.14
CA VAL A 20 -5.13 -4.58 -0.11
C VAL A 20 -4.60 -5.88 -0.70
N THR A 21 -5.02 -6.24 -1.92
CA THR A 21 -4.51 -7.44 -2.60
C THR A 21 -3.02 -7.32 -2.84
N TYR A 22 -2.56 -6.20 -3.40
CA TYR A 22 -1.15 -5.89 -3.57
C TYR A 22 -0.37 -5.99 -2.25
N PHE A 23 -0.89 -5.33 -1.21
CA PHE A 23 -0.28 -5.32 0.12
C PHE A 23 -0.12 -6.74 0.68
N ILE A 24 -1.14 -7.58 0.56
CA ILE A 24 -1.12 -8.96 1.04
C ILE A 24 -0.11 -9.79 0.26
N THR A 25 -0.15 -9.77 -1.08
CA THR A 25 0.77 -10.53 -1.94
C THR A 25 2.21 -10.20 -1.60
N PHE A 26 2.60 -8.92 -1.64
CA PHE A 26 3.98 -8.55 -1.38
C PHE A 26 4.39 -8.68 0.10
N SER A 27 3.44 -8.63 1.04
CA SER A 27 3.72 -9.00 2.44
C SER A 27 4.04 -10.49 2.59
N ILE A 28 3.30 -11.37 1.91
CA ILE A 28 3.56 -12.82 1.97
C ILE A 28 4.91 -13.10 1.31
N PHE A 29 5.11 -12.61 0.09
CA PHE A 29 6.36 -12.81 -0.64
C PHE A 29 7.57 -12.28 0.13
N GLY A 30 7.52 -11.05 0.62
CA GLY A 30 8.63 -10.49 1.40
C GLY A 30 8.85 -11.20 2.74
N SER A 31 7.84 -11.86 3.31
CA SER A 31 8.02 -12.72 4.49
C SER A 31 8.86 -13.97 4.17
N ILE A 32 8.73 -14.51 2.96
CA ILE A 32 9.57 -15.61 2.44
C ILE A 32 11.02 -15.11 2.34
N GLY A 33 11.22 -13.95 1.70
CA GLY A 33 12.53 -13.31 1.60
C GLY A 33 13.16 -13.09 2.98
N PHE A 34 12.41 -12.54 3.93
CA PHE A 34 12.88 -12.34 5.30
C PHE A 34 13.32 -13.65 5.97
N LEU A 35 12.57 -14.74 5.79
CA LEU A 35 12.92 -16.05 6.36
C LEU A 35 14.19 -16.63 5.74
N ILE A 36 14.39 -16.45 4.43
CA ILE A 36 15.59 -16.91 3.70
C ILE A 36 16.82 -16.11 4.16
N PHE A 37 16.74 -14.77 4.14
CA PHE A 37 17.90 -13.91 4.38
C PHE A 37 18.26 -13.77 5.86
N SER A 38 17.28 -13.62 6.74
CA SER A 38 17.59 -13.35 8.16
C SER A 38 17.97 -14.61 8.95
N LYS A 39 17.58 -15.81 8.47
CA LYS A 39 17.65 -17.10 9.19
C LYS A 39 17.09 -17.07 10.63
N LYS A 40 16.46 -15.97 11.04
CA LYS A 40 15.95 -15.71 12.39
C LYS A 40 14.43 -15.74 12.35
N ARG A 41 13.84 -16.43 13.32
CA ARG A 41 12.38 -16.34 13.51
C ARG A 41 12.04 -14.96 14.06
N PRO A 42 10.96 -14.32 13.58
CA PRO A 42 10.53 -13.04 14.12
C PRO A 42 10.30 -13.18 15.64
N ALA A 43 10.84 -12.23 16.41
CA ALA A 43 10.68 -12.21 17.85
C ALA A 43 9.18 -12.24 18.21
N LYS A 44 8.80 -13.10 19.18
CA LYS A 44 7.42 -13.20 19.69
C LYS A 44 7.00 -11.86 20.32
N GLY A 45 6.42 -10.96 19.53
CA GLY A 45 5.91 -9.70 20.06
C GLY A 45 5.50 -8.66 19.01
N ASN A 46 6.29 -8.47 17.95
CA ASN A 46 6.12 -7.33 17.04
C ASN A 46 5.51 -7.72 15.68
N LYS A 47 4.26 -8.19 15.70
CA LYS A 47 3.55 -8.69 14.51
C LYS A 47 3.34 -7.60 13.44
N ILE A 48 3.07 -6.36 13.83
CA ILE A 48 2.83 -5.25 12.89
C ILE A 48 4.12 -4.85 12.19
N SER A 49 5.21 -4.64 12.93
CA SER A 49 6.52 -4.33 12.36
C SER A 49 6.99 -5.43 11.41
N PHE A 50 6.76 -6.70 11.75
CA PHE A 50 7.08 -7.80 10.85
C PHE A 50 6.32 -7.72 9.51
N VAL A 51 5.01 -7.41 9.54
CA VAL A 51 4.22 -7.23 8.32
C VAL A 51 4.72 -6.05 7.50
N LEU A 52 5.02 -4.92 8.14
CA LEU A 52 5.57 -3.74 7.45
C LEU A 52 6.94 -4.02 6.82
N ILE A 53 7.84 -4.69 7.54
CA ILE A 53 9.16 -5.08 7.03
C ILE A 53 9.00 -6.07 5.86
N SER A 54 8.11 -7.05 6.00
CA SER A 54 7.84 -8.03 4.94
C SER A 54 7.27 -7.34 3.70
N PHE A 55 6.29 -6.45 3.86
CA PHE A 55 5.76 -5.65 2.76
C PHE A 55 6.85 -4.84 2.07
N ALA A 56 7.67 -4.10 2.84
CA ALA A 56 8.75 -3.30 2.28
C ALA A 56 9.77 -4.15 1.51
N LEU A 57 10.21 -5.29 2.07
CA LEU A 57 11.11 -6.22 1.37
C LEU A 57 10.49 -6.77 0.09
N GLY A 58 9.21 -7.15 0.13
CA GLY A 58 8.49 -7.65 -1.03
C GLY A 58 8.39 -6.60 -2.14
N VAL A 59 8.04 -5.36 -1.77
CA VAL A 59 8.01 -4.23 -2.71
C VAL A 59 9.40 -3.99 -3.28
N CYS A 60 10.47 -3.89 -2.48
CA CYS A 60 11.82 -3.64 -3.01
C CYS A 60 12.26 -4.68 -4.05
N ILE A 61 12.02 -5.97 -3.80
CA ILE A 61 12.34 -7.03 -4.77
C ILE A 61 11.46 -6.91 -6.02
N HIS A 62 10.16 -6.65 -5.83
CA HIS A 62 9.23 -6.42 -6.92
C HIS A 62 9.61 -5.22 -7.80
N MET A 63 10.14 -4.15 -7.20
CA MET A 63 10.61 -2.97 -7.92
C MET A 63 11.79 -3.28 -8.83
N ILE A 64 12.79 -4.01 -8.31
CA ILE A 64 13.93 -4.49 -9.10
C ILE A 64 13.45 -5.39 -10.25
N TYR A 65 12.55 -6.31 -9.95
CA TYR A 65 11.95 -7.18 -10.96
C TYR A 65 11.16 -6.40 -12.02
N SER A 66 10.38 -5.40 -11.61
CA SER A 66 9.59 -4.56 -12.51
C SER A 66 10.45 -3.78 -13.48
N PHE A 67 11.58 -3.27 -13.00
CA PHE A 67 12.55 -2.60 -13.85
C PHE A 67 13.08 -3.53 -14.95
N ILE A 68 13.40 -4.78 -14.62
CA ILE A 68 13.83 -5.79 -15.59
C ILE A 68 12.71 -6.10 -16.60
N ILE A 69 11.47 -6.29 -16.13
CA ILE A 69 10.31 -6.58 -17.00
C ILE A 69 10.04 -5.44 -17.99
N ILE A 70 10.19 -4.19 -17.56
CA ILE A 70 10.03 -3.01 -18.42
C ILE A 70 11.15 -2.90 -19.45
N TYR A 71 12.38 -3.27 -19.09
CA TYR A 71 13.47 -3.33 -20.06
C TYR A 71 13.16 -4.29 -21.22
N PHE A 72 12.43 -5.37 -20.94
CA PHE A 72 11.93 -6.30 -21.97
C PHE A 72 10.62 -5.86 -22.64
N GLN A 73 10.06 -4.71 -22.27
CA GLN A 73 8.80 -4.17 -22.82
C GLN A 73 7.59 -5.11 -22.71
N ILE A 74 7.57 -5.97 -21.70
CA ILE A 74 6.50 -6.96 -21.47
C ILE A 74 5.74 -6.66 -20.17
N PHE A 75 5.57 -5.40 -19.80
CA PHE A 75 4.97 -5.01 -18.52
C PHE A 75 3.44 -5.17 -18.56
N ASN A 76 2.93 -6.19 -17.89
CA ASN A 76 1.50 -6.44 -17.71
C ASN A 76 1.25 -7.24 -16.43
N PHE A 77 -0.01 -7.45 -16.07
CA PHE A 77 -0.37 -8.20 -14.86
C PHE A 77 0.30 -9.58 -14.77
N PHE A 78 0.32 -10.35 -15.86
CA PHE A 78 0.84 -11.71 -15.85
C PHE A 78 2.34 -11.75 -15.65
N THR A 79 3.09 -10.85 -16.30
CA THR A 79 4.53 -10.81 -16.13
C THR A 79 4.91 -10.25 -14.77
N ILE A 80 4.19 -9.24 -14.26
CA ILE A 80 4.60 -8.54 -13.03
C ILE A 80 4.09 -9.18 -11.73
N TYR A 81 2.94 -9.87 -11.73
CA TYR A 81 2.36 -10.49 -10.52
C TYR A 81 2.47 -12.00 -10.48
N LEU A 82 2.23 -12.69 -11.60
CA LEU A 82 2.01 -14.12 -11.60
C LEU A 82 3.18 -14.90 -10.95
N PRO A 83 4.47 -14.54 -11.18
CA PRO A 83 5.58 -15.21 -10.52
C PRO A 83 5.50 -15.14 -8.98
N PHE A 84 5.16 -13.96 -8.44
CA PHE A 84 5.03 -13.77 -6.99
C PHE A 84 3.85 -14.54 -6.42
N ILE A 85 2.69 -14.50 -7.10
CA ILE A 85 1.49 -15.25 -6.70
C ILE A 85 1.77 -16.76 -6.68
N ILE A 86 2.46 -17.29 -7.70
CA ILE A 86 2.82 -18.71 -7.76
C ILE A 86 3.75 -19.07 -6.59
N ILE A 87 4.77 -18.25 -6.32
CA ILE A 87 5.71 -18.47 -5.21
C ILE A 87 4.96 -18.47 -3.87
N ASP A 88 4.06 -17.51 -3.66
CA ASP A 88 3.25 -17.41 -2.45
C ASP A 88 2.37 -18.64 -2.25
N ILE A 89 1.65 -19.09 -3.29
CA ILE A 89 0.82 -20.30 -3.24
C ILE A 89 1.67 -21.53 -2.91
N CYS A 90 2.79 -21.72 -3.60
CA CYS A 90 3.71 -22.83 -3.35
C CYS A 90 4.24 -22.82 -1.91
N PHE A 91 4.61 -21.64 -1.40
CA PHE A 91 5.10 -21.47 -0.04
C PHE A 91 4.02 -21.77 1.01
N ILE A 92 2.78 -21.32 0.78
CA ILE A 92 1.64 -21.61 1.64
C ILE A 92 1.40 -23.13 1.70
N ILE A 93 1.38 -23.80 0.54
CA ILE A 93 1.22 -25.27 0.44
C ILE A 93 2.35 -25.99 1.18
N TYR A 94 3.60 -25.61 0.96
CA TYR A 94 4.76 -26.17 1.63
C TYR A 94 4.66 -26.02 3.16
N SER A 95 4.28 -24.82 3.62
CA SER A 95 4.12 -24.50 5.04
C SER A 95 3.03 -25.36 5.69
N PHE A 96 1.92 -25.62 4.98
CA PHE A 96 0.89 -26.53 5.47
C PHE A 96 1.41 -27.97 5.57
N LYS A 97 2.04 -28.50 4.52
CA LYS A 97 2.60 -29.85 4.50
C LYS A 97 3.61 -30.09 5.63
N LYS A 98 4.53 -29.15 5.84
CA LYS A 98 5.56 -29.24 6.89
C LYS A 98 4.99 -29.21 8.31
N SER A 99 3.84 -28.58 8.51
CA SER A 99 3.25 -28.40 9.84
C SER A 99 2.41 -29.58 10.33
N ASN A 100 2.21 -30.64 9.51
CA ASN A 100 1.35 -31.81 9.80
C ASN A 100 -0.07 -31.47 10.29
N LEU A 101 -0.53 -30.23 10.08
CA LEU A 101 -1.83 -29.74 10.53
C LEU A 101 -2.79 -29.67 9.34
N ARG A 102 -4.00 -30.20 9.50
CA ARG A 102 -5.02 -30.10 8.45
C ARG A 102 -5.46 -28.64 8.29
N LEU A 103 -5.67 -28.20 7.06
CA LEU A 103 -6.11 -26.83 6.71
C LEU A 103 -7.34 -26.41 7.52
N LYS A 104 -8.28 -27.34 7.71
CA LYS A 104 -9.51 -27.17 8.52
C LYS A 104 -9.24 -26.79 9.97
N ASP A 105 -8.15 -27.27 10.57
CA ASP A 105 -7.80 -27.00 11.97
C ASP A 105 -7.21 -25.61 12.16
N ARG A 106 -6.48 -25.08 11.17
CA ARG A 106 -6.02 -23.67 11.18
C ARG A 106 -7.13 -22.69 10.87
N ILE A 107 -8.01 -22.98 9.92
CA ILE A 107 -9.20 -22.15 9.64
C ILE A 107 -10.09 -22.10 10.89
N LYS A 108 -10.28 -23.23 11.58
CA LYS A 108 -10.92 -23.27 12.91
C LYS A 108 -10.11 -22.55 14.00
N ALA A 109 -8.78 -22.52 13.92
CA ALA A 109 -7.93 -21.79 14.87
C ALA A 109 -7.96 -20.26 14.65
N VAL A 110 -8.20 -19.79 13.42
CA VAL A 110 -8.63 -18.42 13.09
C VAL A 110 -10.14 -18.30 13.32
N ARG A 111 -10.61 -18.76 14.49
CA ARG A 111 -11.96 -18.43 14.95
C ARG A 111 -12.07 -16.92 15.03
N GLY A 112 -13.15 -16.34 14.49
CA GLY A 112 -13.46 -14.91 14.65
C GLY A 112 -13.30 -14.44 16.09
N LYS A 113 -13.55 -15.31 17.09
CA LYS A 113 -13.25 -15.06 18.50
C LYS A 113 -11.80 -14.62 18.78
N LYS A 114 -10.75 -15.18 18.16
CA LYS A 114 -9.36 -14.74 18.37
C LYS A 114 -9.07 -13.38 17.72
N ILE A 115 -9.69 -13.10 16.57
CA ILE A 115 -9.61 -11.78 15.92
C ILE A 115 -10.30 -10.74 16.82
N ILE A 116 -11.51 -11.05 17.30
CA ILE A 116 -12.26 -10.21 18.25
C ILE A 116 -11.48 -10.01 19.55
N LEU A 117 -10.82 -11.05 20.09
CA LEU A 117 -10.02 -10.94 21.31
C LEU A 117 -8.76 -10.08 21.09
N LEU A 118 -8.11 -10.20 19.92
CA LEU A 118 -6.97 -9.36 19.52
C LEU A 118 -7.38 -7.89 19.36
N LEU A 119 -8.54 -7.65 18.74
CA LEU A 119 -9.14 -6.32 18.61
C LEU A 119 -9.50 -5.75 19.97
N LYS A 120 -10.10 -6.55 20.86
CA LYS A 120 -10.48 -6.11 22.22
C LYS A 120 -9.26 -5.73 23.07
N ASN A 121 -8.19 -6.55 23.03
CA ASN A 121 -6.97 -6.30 23.82
C ASN A 121 -6.13 -5.12 23.31
N ASN A 122 -6.28 -4.74 22.04
CA ASN A 122 -5.59 -3.60 21.43
C ASN A 122 -6.55 -2.49 21.00
N TYR A 123 -7.79 -2.52 21.48
CA TYR A 123 -8.89 -1.66 21.05
C TYR A 123 -8.51 -0.17 20.99
N PRO A 124 -7.91 0.44 22.04
CA PRO A 124 -7.60 1.87 21.98
C PRO A 124 -6.57 2.19 20.89
N LYS A 125 -5.66 1.27 20.55
CA LYS A 125 -4.66 1.48 19.50
C LYS A 125 -5.30 1.42 18.12
N PHE A 126 -6.15 0.42 17.89
CA PHE A 126 -6.87 0.26 16.63
C PHE A 126 -7.89 1.37 16.41
N LEU A 127 -8.60 1.79 17.46
CA LEU A 127 -9.54 2.90 17.41
C LEU A 127 -8.85 4.19 16.95
N ILE A 128 -7.69 4.52 17.52
CA ILE A 128 -6.94 5.73 17.14
C ILE A 128 -6.54 5.69 15.66
N ILE A 129 -5.96 4.57 15.21
CA ILE A 129 -5.58 4.41 13.79
C ILE A 129 -6.82 4.52 12.88
N ALA A 130 -7.94 3.91 13.28
CA ALA A 130 -9.19 3.97 12.54
C ALA A 130 -9.77 5.39 12.47
N ILE A 131 -9.72 6.15 13.57
CA ILE A 131 -10.16 7.56 13.60
C ILE A 131 -9.30 8.40 12.67
N ILE A 132 -7.97 8.26 12.74
CA ILE A 132 -7.06 9.00 11.86
C ILE A 132 -7.32 8.64 10.39
N PHE A 133 -7.49 7.35 10.08
CA PHE A 133 -7.82 6.90 8.73
C PHE A 133 -9.16 7.47 8.25
N ALA A 134 -10.19 7.48 9.11
CA ALA A 134 -11.49 8.05 8.78
C ALA A 134 -11.38 9.56 8.50
N LEU A 135 -10.59 10.30 9.27
CA LEU A 135 -10.35 11.73 9.04
C LEU A 135 -9.63 11.97 7.69
N LEU A 136 -8.60 11.19 7.39
CA LEU A 136 -7.90 11.24 6.10
C LEU A 136 -8.85 10.94 4.93
N TYR A 137 -9.69 9.92 5.09
CA TYR A 137 -10.70 9.54 4.10
C TYR A 137 -11.72 10.66 3.87
N ILE A 138 -12.32 11.19 4.94
CA ILE A 138 -13.31 12.28 4.85
C ILE A 138 -12.71 13.49 4.14
N PHE A 139 -11.49 13.88 4.50
CA PHE A 139 -10.79 15.00 3.89
C PHE A 139 -10.55 14.78 2.38
N GLN A 140 -10.06 13.59 2.00
CA GLN A 140 -9.84 13.28 0.59
C GLN A 140 -11.12 13.22 -0.22
N MET A 141 -12.16 12.60 0.33
CA MET A 141 -13.46 12.53 -0.33
C MET A 141 -14.07 13.92 -0.52
N PHE A 142 -13.86 14.84 0.41
CA PHE A 142 -14.28 16.24 0.25
C PHE A 142 -13.64 16.87 -1.00
N ILE A 143 -12.34 16.70 -1.20
CA ILE A 143 -11.61 17.24 -2.36
C ILE A 143 -12.03 16.56 -3.66
N ILE A 144 -12.08 15.23 -3.67
CA ILE A 144 -12.40 14.44 -4.86
C ILE A 144 -13.84 14.69 -5.33
N ARG A 145 -14.79 14.87 -4.40
CA ARG A 145 -16.19 15.18 -4.73
C ARG A 145 -16.36 16.60 -5.27
N GLN A 146 -15.53 17.55 -4.84
CA GLN A 146 -15.56 18.92 -5.38
C GLN A 146 -14.99 19.01 -6.80
N ARG A 147 -13.96 18.21 -7.11
CA ARG A 147 -13.24 18.29 -8.39
C ARG A 147 -12.91 16.90 -8.92
N VAL A 148 -13.52 16.55 -10.05
CA VAL A 148 -13.17 15.32 -10.79
C VAL A 148 -11.76 15.44 -11.38
N SER A 149 -11.35 16.62 -11.82
CA SER A 149 -9.98 16.91 -12.26
C SER A 149 -8.95 16.89 -11.13
N TYR A 150 -7.67 16.80 -11.47
CA TYR A 150 -6.60 17.05 -10.51
C TYR A 150 -6.49 18.56 -10.22
N PRO A 151 -6.16 18.95 -8.98
CA PRO A 151 -6.10 20.36 -8.57
C PRO A 151 -4.86 21.12 -9.05
N GLY A 152 -3.89 20.46 -9.70
CA GLY A 152 -2.67 21.08 -10.21
C GLY A 152 -2.02 20.26 -11.33
N PHE A 153 -0.93 20.77 -11.91
CA PHE A 153 -0.25 20.13 -13.05
C PHE A 153 0.56 18.89 -12.65
N ASP A 154 1.23 18.90 -11.50
CA ASP A 154 2.03 17.77 -11.04
C ASP A 154 1.25 16.45 -11.00
N PRO A 155 0.07 16.34 -10.34
CA PRO A 155 -0.67 15.08 -10.35
C PRO A 155 -1.06 14.58 -11.75
N TYR A 156 -1.27 15.49 -12.72
CA TYR A 156 -1.50 15.10 -14.11
C TYR A 156 -0.26 14.47 -14.74
N LEU A 157 0.92 15.04 -14.51
CA LEU A 157 2.18 14.49 -15.01
C LEU A 157 2.49 13.13 -14.37
N TRP A 158 2.33 13.00 -13.05
CA TRP A 158 2.48 11.73 -12.34
C TRP A 158 1.57 10.66 -12.94
N PHE A 159 0.29 10.98 -13.11
CA PHE A 159 -0.67 10.05 -13.69
C PHE A 159 -0.34 9.71 -15.15
N GLY A 160 0.09 10.70 -15.94
CA GLY A 160 0.53 10.51 -17.32
C GLY A 160 1.66 9.50 -17.45
N GLU A 161 2.69 9.62 -16.61
CA GLU A 161 3.82 8.68 -16.58
C GLU A 161 3.41 7.28 -16.11
N ILE A 162 2.62 7.19 -15.03
CA ILE A 162 2.08 5.92 -14.53
C ILE A 162 1.30 5.21 -15.63
N TRP A 163 0.45 5.95 -16.35
CA TRP A 163 -0.37 5.43 -17.43
C TRP A 163 0.46 5.05 -18.66
N SER A 164 1.48 5.85 -18.98
CA SER A 164 2.42 5.57 -20.07
C SER A 164 3.16 4.26 -19.85
N ILE A 165 3.75 4.04 -18.66
CA ILE A 165 4.39 2.76 -18.32
C ILE A 165 3.39 1.60 -18.43
N HIS A 166 2.18 1.79 -17.90
CA HIS A 166 1.15 0.77 -17.94
C HIS A 166 0.74 0.38 -19.37
N LYS A 167 0.70 1.34 -20.31
CA LYS A 167 0.26 1.08 -21.70
C LYS A 167 1.38 0.71 -22.66
N HIS A 168 2.56 1.30 -22.49
CA HIS A 168 3.65 1.17 -23.44
C HIS A 168 4.81 0.33 -22.90
N SER A 169 4.75 -0.11 -21.64
CA SER A 169 5.81 -0.90 -21.01
C SER A 169 7.19 -0.25 -21.11
N SER A 170 7.25 1.08 -21.10
CA SER A 170 8.49 1.83 -21.31
C SER A 170 8.52 3.07 -20.43
N PHE A 171 9.73 3.48 -20.07
CA PHE A 171 9.97 4.75 -19.39
C PHE A 171 10.14 5.87 -20.39
N ASN A 172 9.58 7.04 -20.06
CA ASN A 172 10.00 8.28 -20.70
C ASN A 172 11.17 8.89 -19.92
N PHE A 173 12.40 8.60 -20.34
CA PHE A 173 13.61 9.06 -19.65
C PHE A 173 13.74 10.59 -19.58
N ASP A 174 13.05 11.35 -20.43
CA ASP A 174 13.05 12.81 -20.40
C ASP A 174 12.26 13.38 -19.21
N ILE A 175 11.24 12.67 -18.74
CA ILE A 175 10.35 13.08 -17.63
C ILE A 175 10.73 12.38 -16.31
N VAL A 176 11.30 11.18 -16.42
CA VAL A 176 11.71 10.33 -15.30
C VAL A 176 12.75 11.00 -14.38
N ASN A 177 13.55 11.94 -14.87
CA ASN A 177 14.50 12.68 -14.02
C ASN A 177 13.82 13.65 -13.03
N VAL A 178 12.53 13.94 -13.22
CA VAL A 178 11.79 14.91 -12.40
C VAL A 178 10.98 14.21 -11.30
N TYR A 179 10.57 12.96 -11.49
CA TYR A 179 9.70 12.23 -10.57
C TYR A 179 10.29 10.89 -10.09
N PRO A 180 10.12 10.52 -8.81
CA PRO A 180 10.60 9.26 -8.25
C PRO A 180 10.12 8.03 -9.06
N THR A 181 11.02 7.43 -9.82
CA THR A 181 10.81 6.22 -10.64
C THR A 181 10.16 5.10 -9.85
N GLY A 182 10.65 4.87 -8.63
CA GLY A 182 10.15 3.83 -7.76
C GLY A 182 8.67 4.00 -7.41
N PHE A 183 8.18 5.23 -7.24
CA PHE A 183 6.74 5.45 -7.04
C PHE A 183 5.94 5.21 -8.32
N VAL A 184 6.41 5.71 -9.46
CA VAL A 184 5.70 5.57 -10.75
C VAL A 184 5.54 4.08 -11.08
N LEU A 185 6.60 3.31 -10.91
CA LEU A 185 6.63 1.86 -11.10
C LEU A 185 5.78 1.09 -10.09
N PHE A 186 5.88 1.45 -8.82
CA PHE A 186 5.02 0.88 -7.78
C PHE A 186 3.55 1.08 -8.15
N THR A 187 3.18 2.27 -8.58
CA THR A 187 1.79 2.61 -8.89
C THR A 187 1.34 1.97 -10.20
N SER A 188 2.16 2.01 -11.25
CA SER A 188 1.86 1.38 -12.55
C SER A 188 1.68 -0.14 -12.40
N SER A 189 2.44 -0.76 -11.48
CA SER A 189 2.26 -2.17 -11.18
C SER A 189 0.90 -2.44 -10.56
N ILE A 190 0.44 -1.64 -9.58
CA ILE A 190 -0.85 -1.88 -8.91
C ILE A 190 -2.02 -1.80 -9.91
N ILE A 191 -1.98 -0.84 -10.84
CA ILE A 191 -3.05 -0.67 -11.83
C ILE A 191 -2.98 -1.69 -12.98
N SER A 192 -1.89 -2.44 -13.14
CA SER A 192 -1.70 -3.36 -14.29
C SER A 192 -2.75 -4.47 -14.39
N PHE A 193 -3.55 -4.71 -13.34
CA PHE A 193 -4.69 -5.62 -13.36
C PHE A 193 -5.83 -5.16 -14.29
N ASN A 194 -5.90 -3.87 -14.63
CA ASN A 194 -7.03 -3.33 -15.38
C ASN A 194 -6.59 -2.25 -16.38
N ASP A 195 -7.00 -2.44 -17.64
CA ASP A 195 -6.72 -1.53 -18.75
C ASP A 195 -7.65 -0.31 -18.83
N ASN A 196 -8.58 -0.15 -17.89
CA ASN A 196 -9.54 0.95 -17.86
C ASN A 196 -8.91 2.22 -17.27
N TYR A 197 -8.81 3.25 -18.11
CA TYR A 197 -8.27 4.57 -17.76
C TYR A 197 -8.96 5.19 -16.54
N ILE A 198 -10.29 5.10 -16.43
CA ILE A 198 -11.06 5.71 -15.34
C ILE A 198 -10.72 5.04 -14.01
N ILE A 199 -10.58 3.71 -14.00
CA ILE A 199 -10.21 2.96 -12.80
C ILE A 199 -8.79 3.33 -12.37
N ALA A 200 -7.84 3.37 -13.29
CA ALA A 200 -6.46 3.78 -13.01
C ALA A 200 -6.40 5.24 -12.51
N TYR A 201 -7.17 6.14 -13.11
CA TYR A 201 -7.26 7.55 -12.74
C TYR A 201 -7.75 7.72 -11.30
N PHE A 202 -8.89 7.10 -10.96
CA PHE A 202 -9.41 7.17 -9.59
C PHE A 202 -8.53 6.41 -8.59
N PHE A 203 -7.90 5.30 -8.98
CA PHE A 203 -6.92 4.62 -8.13
C PHE A 203 -5.81 5.59 -7.70
N CYS A 204 -5.22 6.31 -8.64
CA CYS A 204 -4.17 7.29 -8.36
C CYS A 204 -4.65 8.44 -7.46
N LYS A 205 -5.91 8.89 -7.61
CA LYS A 205 -6.51 9.89 -6.71
C LYS A 205 -6.67 9.39 -5.27
N TYR A 206 -6.98 8.10 -5.07
CA TYR A 206 -7.16 7.51 -3.74
C TYR A 206 -5.85 7.01 -3.10
N LEU A 207 -4.83 6.75 -3.91
CA LEU A 207 -3.54 6.24 -3.47
C LEU A 207 -2.90 7.01 -2.30
N PRO A 208 -2.96 8.37 -2.23
CA PRO A 208 -2.46 9.11 -1.08
C PRO A 208 -3.05 8.64 0.25
N ILE A 209 -4.33 8.23 0.32
CA ILE A 209 -4.98 7.74 1.54
C ILE A 209 -4.29 6.47 2.02
N PHE A 210 -4.10 5.51 1.11
CA PHE A 210 -3.55 4.20 1.44
C PHE A 210 -2.10 4.28 1.89
N LEU A 211 -1.29 5.07 1.17
CA LEU A 211 0.11 5.27 1.52
C LEU A 211 0.29 6.07 2.81
N SER A 212 -0.58 7.04 3.05
CA SER A 212 -0.63 7.76 4.32
C SER A 212 -0.97 6.84 5.49
N ALA A 213 -1.89 5.90 5.30
CA ALA A 213 -2.21 4.90 6.32
C ALA A 213 -1.00 4.02 6.65
N ILE A 214 -0.27 3.54 5.64
CA ILE A 214 0.98 2.77 5.87
C ILE A 214 2.00 3.62 6.64
N ASN A 215 2.22 4.86 6.23
CA ASN A 215 3.20 5.74 6.86
C ASN A 215 2.86 6.07 8.31
N LEU A 216 1.58 6.26 8.63
CA LEU A 216 1.13 6.46 10.00
C LEU A 216 1.35 5.21 10.86
N ILE A 217 1.10 4.01 10.32
CA ILE A 217 1.37 2.75 11.03
C ILE A 217 2.88 2.59 11.26
N ALA A 218 3.71 2.88 10.25
CA ALA A 218 5.16 2.83 10.37
C ALA A 218 5.69 3.84 11.39
N LEU A 219 5.23 5.09 11.31
CA LEU A 219 5.59 6.14 12.26
C LEU A 219 5.14 5.78 13.68
N TYR A 220 3.94 5.20 13.84
CA TYR A 220 3.48 4.68 15.12
C TYR A 220 4.41 3.61 15.70
N GLU A 221 4.90 2.67 14.90
CA GLU A 221 5.88 1.67 15.35
C GLU A 221 7.23 2.31 15.72
N ILE A 222 7.71 3.30 14.97
CA ILE A 222 8.93 4.06 15.29
C ILE A 222 8.75 4.81 16.61
N LEU A 223 7.65 5.54 16.78
CA LEU A 223 7.39 6.35 17.97
C LEU A 223 7.28 5.51 19.25
N LYS A 224 6.82 4.26 19.18
CA LYS A 224 6.84 3.34 20.35
C LYS A 224 8.24 3.07 20.87
N PHE A 225 9.26 3.15 20.03
CA PHE A 225 10.64 2.96 20.44
C PHE A 225 11.12 4.13 21.31
N PHE A 226 10.74 5.36 20.95
CA PHE A 226 11.18 6.57 21.63
C PHE A 226 10.28 6.96 22.82
N PHE A 227 8.98 6.74 22.72
CA PHE A 227 8.00 7.23 23.69
C PHE A 227 7.29 6.09 24.42
N LYS A 228 7.42 6.08 25.75
CA LYS A 228 6.72 5.11 26.62
C LYS A 228 5.23 5.44 26.80
N LYS A 229 4.87 6.73 26.74
CA LYS A 229 3.50 7.20 26.95
C LYS A 229 2.73 7.26 25.63
N LYS A 230 1.63 6.50 25.53
CA LYS A 230 0.77 6.42 24.33
C LYS A 230 0.23 7.78 23.87
N ILE A 231 -0.05 8.69 24.81
CA ILE A 231 -0.57 10.02 24.47
C ILE A 231 0.45 10.88 23.72
N ILE A 232 1.76 10.70 24.00
CA ILE A 232 2.82 11.43 23.29
C ILE A 232 2.93 10.93 21.85
N ILE A 233 2.83 9.60 21.65
CA ILE A 233 2.78 9.00 20.32
C ILE A 233 1.60 9.58 19.52
N PHE A 234 0.44 9.71 20.16
CA PHE A 234 -0.74 10.30 19.53
C PHE A 234 -0.53 11.78 19.14
N CYS A 235 -0.03 12.61 20.05
CA CYS A 235 0.28 14.00 19.75
C CYS A 235 1.28 14.11 18.59
N ALA A 236 2.31 13.26 18.55
CA ALA A 236 3.28 13.24 17.45
C ALA A 236 2.64 12.87 16.10
N LEU A 237 1.72 11.89 16.07
CA LEU A 237 0.96 11.55 14.85
C LEU A 237 0.05 12.70 14.40
N LEU A 238 -0.61 13.40 15.32
CA LEU A 238 -1.41 14.58 14.99
C LEU A 238 -0.55 15.74 14.47
N ILE A 239 0.61 15.99 15.08
CA ILE A 239 1.56 17.02 14.62
C ILE A 239 2.00 16.71 13.18
N PHE A 240 2.31 15.45 12.88
CA PHE A 240 2.65 15.02 11.52
C PHE A 240 1.54 15.34 10.52
N LEU A 241 0.27 15.08 10.87
CA LEU A 241 -0.87 15.41 10.01
C LEU A 241 -1.12 16.91 9.88
N SER A 242 -0.81 17.69 10.91
CA SER A 242 -0.92 19.16 10.91
C SER A 242 0.22 19.84 10.14
N ASN A 243 1.22 19.09 9.69
CA ASN A 243 2.31 19.65 8.91
C ASN A 243 1.75 20.25 7.61
N GLN A 244 1.97 21.56 7.43
CA GLN A 244 1.43 22.32 6.29
C GLN A 244 1.81 21.71 4.95
N TYR A 245 3.04 21.21 4.82
CA TYR A 245 3.51 20.61 3.57
C TYR A 245 2.84 19.26 3.29
N TYR A 246 2.68 18.43 4.33
CA TYR A 246 1.94 17.17 4.22
C TYR A 246 0.48 17.44 3.82
N PHE A 247 -0.17 18.40 4.48
CA PHE A 247 -1.54 18.82 4.17
C PHE A 247 -1.67 19.35 2.74
N TYR A 248 -0.74 20.20 2.30
CA TYR A 248 -0.69 20.73 0.93
C TYR A 248 -0.62 19.60 -0.10
N ARG A 249 0.33 18.65 0.03
CA ARG A 249 0.46 17.52 -0.90
C ARG A 249 -0.78 16.65 -0.91
N PHE A 250 -1.33 16.37 0.26
CA PHE A 250 -2.55 15.58 0.39
C PHE A 250 -3.73 16.29 -0.28
N SER A 251 -3.82 17.62 -0.16
CA SER A 251 -4.84 18.42 -0.86
C SER A 251 -4.69 18.41 -2.38
N MET A 252 -3.44 18.26 -2.86
CA MET A 252 -3.12 18.11 -4.27
C MET A 252 -3.35 16.69 -4.80
N LEU A 253 -3.83 15.76 -3.97
CA LEU A 253 -3.96 14.33 -4.28
C LEU A 253 -2.62 13.67 -4.59
N LEU A 254 -1.54 14.21 -4.01
CA LEU A 254 -0.20 13.66 -4.13
C LEU A 254 0.12 12.76 -2.93
N PRO A 255 0.87 11.67 -3.14
CA PRO A 255 1.42 10.87 -2.06
C PRO A 255 2.34 11.72 -1.16
N SER A 256 2.48 11.26 0.09
CA SER A 256 3.35 11.91 1.08
C SER A 256 4.83 11.83 0.69
N THR A 257 5.67 12.67 1.31
CA THR A 257 7.13 12.69 1.11
C THR A 257 7.79 11.35 1.31
N LEU A 258 7.48 10.65 2.41
CA LEU A 258 7.99 9.32 2.71
C LEU A 258 7.66 8.31 1.60
N SER A 259 6.46 8.41 1.04
CA SER A 259 6.02 7.54 -0.06
C SER A 259 6.71 7.88 -1.37
N THR A 260 7.03 9.16 -1.60
CA THR A 260 7.81 9.59 -2.77
C THR A 260 9.32 9.42 -2.61
N MET A 261 9.79 9.13 -1.39
CA MET A 261 11.19 8.78 -1.11
C MET A 261 11.51 7.32 -1.45
N LEU A 262 10.55 6.53 -1.96
CA LEU A 262 10.78 5.17 -2.49
C LEU A 262 11.59 5.17 -3.82
N GLY A 263 12.46 6.16 -4.04
CA GLY A 263 13.33 6.28 -5.20
C GLY A 263 14.42 5.21 -5.23
#